data_AF-A0A529LTU9-F1
#
_entry.id   AF-A0A529LTU9-F1
#
_cell.length_a   1.000
_cell.length_b   1.000
_cell.length_c   1.000
_cell.angle_alpha   90.00
_cell.angle_beta   90.00
_cell.angle_gamma   90.00
#
_symmetry.space_group_name_H-M   'P 1'
#
loop_
_entity.id
_entity.type
_entity.pdbx_description
1 polymer ?
#
loop_
_entity_poly.entity_id
_entity_poly.type
_entity_poly.pdbx_seq_one_letter_code
_entity_poly.pdbx_strand_id
1 'polypeptide(L)'
;LKMIGIDPDKVEDVIISHMHFDHAGNHELFPKARYHVQDVEMAYCTGRCMCHSYLRHPFDYEDVASMIGKLYTGRVTFHDGVSEVAP
;
A
#
# COMPACT_ATOMS: atom_id res chain seq x y z
N LEU A 1 -1.47 17.97 2.12
CA LEU A 1 -0.03 18.06 1.72
C LEU A 1 0.30 19.40 1.07
N LYS A 2 -0.31 19.77 -0.07
CA LYS A 2 0.00 21.05 -0.75
C LYS A 2 -0.20 22.29 0.13
N MET A 3 -1.26 22.32 0.95
CA MET A 3 -1.52 23.42 1.91
C MET A 3 -0.41 23.61 2.95
N ILE A 4 0.41 22.59 3.19
CA ILE A 4 1.57 22.63 4.10
C ILE A 4 2.90 22.61 3.34
N GLY A 5 2.89 22.93 2.04
CA GLY A 5 4.10 23.04 1.22
C GLY A 5 4.71 21.73 0.74
N ILE A 6 4.03 20.59 0.93
CA ILE A 6 4.51 19.28 0.44
C ILE A 6 3.90 18.99 -0.93
N ASP A 7 4.78 18.75 -1.90
CA ASP A 7 4.44 18.30 -3.25
C ASP A 7 4.30 16.77 -3.29
N PRO A 8 3.10 16.20 -3.50
CA PRO A 8 2.91 14.75 -3.56
C PRO A 8 3.77 14.05 -4.62
N ASP A 9 4.11 14.74 -5.71
CA ASP A 9 4.92 14.19 -6.81
C ASP A 9 6.40 14.03 -6.44
N LYS A 10 6.79 14.51 -5.26
CA LYS A 10 8.14 14.39 -4.69
C LYS A 10 8.20 13.45 -3.48
N VAL A 11 7.08 12.82 -3.10
CA VAL A 11 7.09 11.80 -2.05
C VAL A 11 7.79 10.56 -2.62
N GLU A 12 8.86 10.13 -1.94
CA GLU A 12 9.70 9.00 -2.36
C GLU A 12 9.27 7.70 -1.68
N ASP A 13 8.78 7.76 -0.44
CA ASP A 13 8.38 6.59 0.33
C ASP A 13 6.99 6.75 0.94
N VAL A 14 6.18 5.70 0.83
CA VAL A 14 4.87 5.58 1.47
C VAL A 14 4.86 4.30 2.28
N ILE A 15 4.64 4.42 3.59
CA ILE A 15 4.48 3.28 4.49
C ILE A 15 2.98 3.00 4.63
N ILE A 16 2.56 1.83 4.16
CA ILE A 16 1.18 1.35 4.33
C ILE A 16 1.13 0.44 5.55
N SER A 17 0.33 0.84 6.54
CA SER A 17 0.12 0.03 7.74
C SER A 17 -0.65 -1.25 7.43
N HIS A 18 -1.71 -1.15 6.62
CA HIS A 18 -2.52 -2.25 6.10
C HIS A 18 -3.36 -1.79 4.89
N MET A 19 -3.96 -2.73 4.16
CA MET A 19 -4.58 -2.52 2.84
C MET A 19 -6.09 -2.25 2.87
N HIS A 20 -6.63 -1.79 3.99
CA HIS A 20 -8.02 -1.33 4.01
C HIS A 20 -8.20 -0.04 3.20
N PHE A 21 -9.41 0.17 2.68
CA PHE A 21 -9.73 1.28 1.76
C PHE A 21 -9.44 2.67 2.36
N ASP A 22 -9.51 2.83 3.68
CA ASP A 22 -9.26 4.09 4.37
C ASP A 22 -7.76 4.40 4.53
N HIS A 23 -6.90 3.41 4.26
CA HIS A 23 -5.45 3.54 4.28
C HIS A 23 -4.83 3.45 2.88
N ALA A 24 -5.36 2.59 2.00
CA ALA A 24 -4.83 2.32 0.68
C ALA A 24 -5.53 3.12 -0.46
N GLY A 25 -6.68 3.75 -0.18
CA GLY A 25 -7.57 4.39 -1.17
C GLY A 25 -6.95 5.47 -2.05
N ASN A 26 -5.85 6.09 -1.63
CA ASN A 26 -5.19 7.18 -2.36
C ASN A 26 -4.02 6.70 -3.22
N HIS A 27 -4.16 5.52 -3.82
CA HIS A 27 -3.08 4.79 -4.47
C HIS A 27 -2.47 5.49 -5.71
N GLU A 28 -3.12 6.51 -6.27
CA GLU A 28 -2.61 7.31 -7.39
C GLU A 28 -1.96 8.65 -6.98
N LEU A 29 -2.05 9.08 -5.72
CA LEU A 29 -1.59 10.41 -5.29
C LEU A 29 -0.07 10.58 -5.25
N PHE A 30 0.68 9.48 -5.21
CA PHE A 30 2.15 9.48 -5.05
C PHE A 30 2.81 8.72 -6.21
N PRO A 31 2.82 9.30 -7.43
CA PRO A 31 3.18 8.57 -8.64
C PRO A 31 4.62 8.05 -8.65
N LYS A 32 5.53 8.68 -7.88
CA LYS A 32 6.95 8.27 -7.81
C LYS A 32 7.30 7.46 -6.57
N ALA A 33 6.37 7.30 -5.63
CA ALA A 33 6.69 6.67 -4.36
C ALA A 33 6.94 5.17 -4.49
N ARG A 34 7.85 4.69 -3.66
CA ARG A 34 8.01 3.29 -3.28
C ARG A 34 7.12 3.00 -2.08
N TYR A 35 6.44 1.87 -2.14
CA TYR A 35 5.46 1.48 -1.14
C TYR A 35 6.04 0.38 -0.26
N HIS A 36 5.98 0.63 1.05
CA HIS A 36 6.46 -0.27 2.08
C HIS A 36 5.27 -0.97 2.71
N VAL A 37 5.27 -2.30 2.65
CA VAL A 37 4.16 -3.13 3.13
C VAL A 37 4.72 -4.41 3.75
N GLN A 38 4.02 -4.95 4.75
CA GLN A 38 4.39 -6.23 5.33
C GLN A 38 4.04 -7.38 4.38
N ASP A 39 4.87 -8.42 4.34
CA ASP A 39 4.62 -9.65 3.57
C ASP A 39 3.26 -10.26 3.92
N VAL A 40 2.95 -10.31 5.22
CA VAL A 40 1.72 -10.89 5.74
C VAL A 40 0.47 -10.14 5.28
N GLU A 41 0.56 -8.84 5.05
CA GLU A 41 -0.58 -8.03 4.63
C GLU A 41 -0.95 -8.31 3.17
N MET A 42 0.04 -8.33 2.28
CA MET A 42 -0.20 -8.68 0.87
C MET A 42 -0.65 -10.13 0.72
N ALA A 43 -0.10 -11.05 1.52
CA ALA A 43 -0.58 -12.43 1.55
C ALA A 43 -2.05 -12.54 2.02
N TYR A 44 -2.46 -11.70 2.97
CA TYR A 44 -3.83 -11.67 3.47
C TYR A 44 -4.82 -11.14 2.42
N CYS A 45 -4.54 -9.95 1.86
CA CYS A 45 -5.46 -9.26 0.95
C CYS A 45 -5.47 -9.83 -0.48
N THR A 46 -4.61 -10.80 -0.78
CA THR A 46 -4.62 -11.57 -2.05
C THR A 46 -4.94 -13.06 -1.85
N GLY A 47 -5.15 -13.49 -0.60
CA GLY A 47 -5.27 -14.90 -0.22
C GLY A 47 -6.70 -15.38 0.05
N ARG A 48 -6.79 -16.56 0.68
CA ARG A 48 -8.07 -17.24 1.04
C ARG A 48 -9.00 -16.38 1.89
N CYS A 49 -8.46 -15.43 2.66
CA CYS A 49 -9.24 -14.49 3.47
C CYS A 49 -10.22 -13.69 2.61
N MET A 50 -9.85 -13.33 1.37
CA MET A 50 -10.72 -12.58 0.46
C MET A 50 -11.89 -13.39 -0.12
N CYS A 51 -11.93 -14.71 0.13
CA CYS A 51 -13.09 -15.55 -0.18
C CYS A 51 -14.25 -15.37 0.82
N HIS A 52 -14.02 -14.70 1.96
CA HIS A 52 -15.03 -14.48 3.00
C HIS A 52 -15.55 -13.03 2.95
N SER A 53 -16.85 -12.85 2.76
CA SER A 53 -17.47 -11.52 2.57
C SER A 53 -17.19 -10.55 3.73
N TYR A 54 -17.26 -11.03 4.97
CA TYR A 54 -17.00 -10.20 6.15
C TYR A 54 -15.54 -9.75 6.22
N LEU A 55 -14.59 -10.65 5.93
CA LEU A 55 -13.16 -10.33 5.95
C LEU A 55 -12.74 -9.44 4.78
N ARG A 56 -13.39 -9.59 3.62
CA ARG A 56 -13.16 -8.76 2.42
C ARG A 56 -13.75 -7.36 2.56
N HIS A 57 -14.77 -7.16 3.39
CA HIS A 57 -15.52 -5.91 3.47
C HIS A 57 -14.67 -4.62 3.57
N PRO A 58 -13.57 -4.57 4.36
CA PRO A 58 -12.77 -3.36 4.49
C PRO A 58 -11.73 -3.17 3.37
N PHE A 59 -11.63 -4.07 2.39
CA PHE A 59 -10.69 -3.98 1.28
C PHE A 59 -11.41 -3.55 0.00
N ASP A 60 -10.79 -2.64 -0.75
CA ASP A 60 -11.21 -2.33 -2.12
C ASP A 60 -10.34 -3.09 -3.14
N TYR A 61 -10.97 -3.63 -4.18
CA TYR A 61 -10.27 -4.36 -5.23
C TYR A 61 -9.28 -3.46 -5.98
N GLU A 62 -9.64 -2.22 -6.28
CA GLU A 62 -8.80 -1.30 -7.06
C GLU A 62 -7.53 -0.94 -6.28
N ASP A 63 -7.64 -0.76 -4.96
CA ASP A 63 -6.50 -0.49 -4.08
C ASP A 63 -5.51 -1.66 -4.06
N VAL A 64 -6.01 -2.88 -3.88
CA VAL A 64 -5.18 -4.09 -3.87
C VAL A 64 -4.57 -4.33 -5.26
N ALA A 65 -5.35 -4.19 -6.33
CA ALA A 65 -4.87 -4.35 -7.69
C ALA A 65 -3.80 -3.30 -8.04
N SER A 66 -3.96 -2.06 -7.59
CA SER A 66 -2.97 -1.00 -7.79
C SER A 66 -1.67 -1.29 -7.06
N MET A 67 -1.71 -1.87 -5.85
CA MET A 67 -0.52 -2.32 -5.13
C MET A 67 0.20 -3.46 -5.86
N ILE A 68 -0.55 -4.42 -6.42
CA ILE A 68 0.02 -5.47 -7.28
C ILE A 68 0.67 -4.85 -8.52
N GLY A 69 0.01 -3.88 -9.16
CA GLY A 69 0.60 -3.14 -10.29
C GLY A 69 1.92 -2.46 -9.90
N LYS A 70 1.96 -1.81 -8.73
CA LYS A 70 3.18 -1.20 -8.18
C LYS A 70 4.30 -2.22 -7.97
N LEU A 71 3.97 -3.41 -7.46
CA LEU A 71 4.91 -4.53 -7.33
C LEU A 71 5.58 -4.87 -8.66
N TYR A 72 4.80 -5.06 -9.73
CA TYR A 72 5.35 -5.37 -11.07
C TYR A 72 6.16 -4.21 -11.68
N THR A 73 5.93 -2.97 -11.24
CA THR A 73 6.74 -1.82 -11.65
C THR A 73 7.98 -1.59 -10.77
N GLY A 74 8.28 -2.49 -9.83
CA GLY A 74 9.43 -2.36 -8.93
C GLY A 74 9.27 -1.29 -7.85
N ARG A 75 8.03 -0.90 -7.53
CA ARG A 75 7.71 0.16 -6.57
C ARG A 75 7.20 -0.36 -5.22
N VAL A 76 7.50 -1.60 -4.87
CA VAL A 76 7.13 -2.21 -3.59
C VAL A 76 8.37 -2.73 -2.89
N THR A 77 8.50 -2.44 -1.61
CA THR A 77 9.45 -3.08 -0.68
C THR A 77 8.65 -3.84 0.37
N PHE A 78 8.90 -5.13 0.45
CA PHE A 78 8.30 -5.98 1.45
C PHE A 78 9.10 -5.95 2.76
N HIS A 79 8.38 -6.13 3.86
CA HIS A 79 8.93 -6.21 5.20
C HIS A 79 8.41 -7.44 5.94
N ASP A 80 9.27 -8.05 6.74
CA ASP A 80 8.92 -9.11 7.68
C ASP A 80 9.40 -8.70 9.08
N GLY A 81 8.46 -8.24 9.90
CA GLY A 81 8.74 -7.71 11.22
C GLY A 81 9.30 -6.29 11.19
N VAL A 82 10.40 -6.06 11.91
CA VAL A 82 10.99 -4.73 12.09
C VAL A 82 11.96 -4.41 10.95
N SER A 83 11.86 -3.20 10.41
CA SER A 83 12.76 -2.70 9.37
C SER A 83 12.99 -1.20 9.54
N GLU A 84 14.18 -0.74 9.15
CA GLU A 84 14.50 0.67 9.03
C GLU A 84 14.20 1.13 7.60
N VAL A 85 13.42 2.20 7.45
CA VAL A 85 12.98 2.72 6.14
C VAL A 85 13.69 4.02 5.78
N ALA A 86 13.91 4.87 6.78
CA ALA A 86 14.63 6.13 6.69
C ALA A 86 15.40 6.36 8.00
N PRO A 87 16.52 7.13 7.95
CA PRO A 87 17.24 7.55 9.15
C PRO A 87 16.43 8.51 10.04
#